data_AF-A0A7D6V9J0-F1
#
_entry.id   AF-A0A7D6V9J0-F1
#
_cell.length_a   1.000
_cell.length_b   1.000
_cell.length_c   1.000
_cell.angle_alpha   90.00
_cell.angle_beta   90.00
_cell.angle_gamma   90.00
#
_symmetry.space_group_name_H-M   'P 1'
#
loop_
_entity.id
_entity.type
_entity.pdbx_description
1 polymer ?
#
loop_
_entity_poly.entity_id
_entity_poly.type
_entity_poly.pdbx_seq_one_letter_code
_entity_poly.pdbx_strand_id
1 'polypeptide(L)' 'MDAFEREVSLSAVHVHWSDPDDAFVARSDQYPGLVHHDHWSSLAAVNGLIDRIREAFTPQVRTA' A
#
# COMPACT_ATOMS: atom_id res chain seq x y z
N MET A 1 -19.32 -6.78 18.29
CA MET A 1 -18.93 -8.03 17.60
C MET A 1 -19.24 -7.81 16.11
N ASP A 2 -18.38 -8.32 15.23
CA ASP A 2 -18.46 -8.32 13.74
C ASP A 2 -17.54 -7.33 12.95
N ALA A 3 -16.23 -7.62 13.01
CA ALA A 3 -15.41 -8.05 11.86
C ALA A 3 -14.95 -7.11 10.71
N PHE A 4 -15.20 -5.80 10.67
CA PHE A 4 -14.83 -5.00 9.47
C PHE A 4 -13.94 -3.76 9.63
N GLU A 5 -13.53 -3.40 10.83
CA GLU A 5 -12.60 -2.27 11.02
C GLU A 5 -11.19 -2.76 11.29
N ARG A 6 -10.63 -3.50 10.32
CA ARG A 6 -9.20 -3.29 10.01
C ARG A 6 -9.14 -1.90 9.42
N GLU A 7 -9.23 -0.90 10.29
CA GLU A 7 -8.97 0.49 9.97
C GLU A 7 -7.53 0.51 9.48
N VAL A 8 -7.34 0.34 8.18
CA VAL A 8 -6.11 0.74 7.50
C VAL A 8 -6.08 2.23 7.78
N SER A 9 -5.35 2.62 8.83
CA SER A 9 -5.19 4.00 9.21
C SER A 9 -4.34 4.63 8.11
N LEU A 10 -5.00 5.03 7.03
CA LEU A 10 -4.39 5.69 5.85
C LEU A 10 -3.67 6.98 6.25
N SER A 11 -3.91 7.47 7.48
CA SER A 11 -3.18 8.54 8.15
C SER A 11 -1.64 8.35 8.16
N ALA A 12 -1.13 7.13 7.92
CA ALA A 12 0.31 6.84 7.83
C ALA A 12 0.81 6.53 6.40
N VAL A 13 -0.02 6.71 5.36
CA VAL A 13 0.40 6.54 3.96
C VAL A 13 0.86 7.87 3.39
N HIS A 14 2.12 7.92 2.97
CA HIS A 14 2.73 9.07 2.33
C HIS A 14 2.82 8.81 0.83
N VAL A 15 2.34 9.76 0.04
CA VAL A 15 2.55 9.79 -1.41
C VAL A 15 3.39 11.02 -1.75
N HIS A 16 4.40 10.85 -2.59
CA HIS A 16 5.17 11.96 -3.13
C HIS A 16 5.52 11.68 -4.59
N TRP A 17 5.77 12.73 -5.36
CA TRP A 17 6.40 12.58 -6.67
C TRP A 17 7.90 12.31 -6.49
N SER A 18 8.46 11.44 -7.31
CA SER A 18 9.90 11.16 -7.39
C SER A 18 10.37 11.51 -8.79
N ASP A 19 11.10 12.62 -8.93
CA ASP A 19 11.74 13.01 -10.19
C ASP A 19 12.68 11.94 -10.79
N PRO A 20 13.50 11.19 -10.03
CA PRO A 20 14.35 10.17 -10.63
C PRO A 20 13.58 8.95 -11.14
N ASP A 21 12.40 8.65 -10.57
CA ASP A 21 11.55 7.53 -10.98
C ASP A 21 10.46 7.95 -11.98
N ASP A 22 10.29 9.26 -12.22
CA ASP A 22 9.17 9.85 -12.98
C ASP A 22 7.80 9.32 -12.49
N ALA A 23 7.68 9.08 -11.18
CA ALA A 23 6.58 8.33 -10.59
C ALA A 23 6.04 8.96 -9.29
N PHE A 24 4.76 8.72 -9.02
CA PHE A 24 4.19 8.84 -7.68
C PHE A 24 4.58 7.63 -6.85
N VAL A 25 5.29 7.87 -5.75
CA VAL A 25 5.75 6.85 -4.81
C VAL A 25 4.88 6.88 -3.58
N ALA A 26 4.16 5.79 -3.33
CA ALA A 26 3.38 5.55 -2.13
C ALA A 26 4.16 4.65 -1.17
N ARG A 27 4.25 5.07 0.09
CA ARG A 27 4.87 4.31 1.18
C ARG A 27 4.03 4.38 2.45
N SER A 28 4.14 3.40 3.33
CA SER A 28 3.48 3.40 4.64
C SER A 28 4.53 3.40 5.75
N ASP A 29 4.36 4.28 6.75
CA ASP A 29 5.23 4.27 7.94
C ASP A 29 5.05 3.00 8.77
N GLN A 30 3.84 2.43 8.76
CA GLN A 30 3.53 1.16 9.44
C GLN A 30 4.20 -0.05 8.78
N TYR A 31 4.52 0.05 7.48
CA TYR A 31 5.11 -1.02 6.69
C TYR A 31 6.27 -0.49 5.84
N PRO A 32 7.43 -0.17 6.46
CA PRO A 32 8.55 0.47 5.77
C PRO A 32 9.15 -0.38 4.63
N GLY A 33 8.88 -1.69 4.60
CA GLY A 33 9.29 -2.59 3.53
C GLY A 33 8.34 -2.62 2.32
N LEU A 34 7.18 -1.97 2.39
CA LEU A 34 6.19 -1.95 1.32
C LEU A 34 6.11 -0.56 0.68
N VAL A 35 6.48 -0.50 -0.59
CA VAL A 35 6.45 0.70 -1.43
C VAL A 35 5.78 0.34 -2.75
N HIS A 36 5.04 1.26 -3.34
CA HIS A 36 4.49 1.14 -4.68
C HIS A 36 4.70 2.44 -5.46
N HIS A 37 4.88 2.30 -6.78
CA HIS A 37 5.15 3.38 -7.70
C HIS A 37 4.14 3.37 -8.86
N ASP A 38 3.64 4.54 -9.23
CA ASP A 38 2.77 4.70 -10.38
C ASP A 38 3.08 6.01 -11.12
N HIS A 39 3.28 5.94 -12.44
CA HIS A 39 3.66 7.10 -13.27
C HIS A 39 2.47 8.00 -13.64
N TRP A 40 1.23 7.57 -13.39
CA TRP A 40 0.04 8.19 -13.94
C TRP A 40 -0.82 8.87 -12.88
N SER A 41 -0.83 8.37 -11.63
CA SER A 41 -1.68 8.90 -10.57
C SER A 41 -1.17 8.58 -9.17
N SER A 42 -1.22 9.60 -8.31
CA SER A 42 -1.00 9.46 -6.87
C SER A 42 -2.00 8.51 -6.20
N LEU A 43 -3.26 8.47 -6.68
CA LEU A 43 -4.26 7.53 -6.17
C LEU A 43 -3.94 6.09 -6.59
N ALA A 44 -3.46 5.89 -7.82
CA ALA A 44 -3.03 4.57 -8.30
C ALA A 44 -1.82 4.06 -7.50
N ALA A 45 -0.87 4.95 -7.20
CA ALA A 45 0.24 4.64 -6.30
C ALA A 45 -0.23 4.14 -4.92
N VAL A 46 -1.19 4.84 -4.30
CA VAL A 46 -1.76 4.46 -3.01
C VAL A 46 -2.54 3.15 -3.09
N ASN A 47 -3.39 2.98 -4.11
CA ASN A 47 -4.16 1.74 -4.29
C ASN A 47 -3.26 0.52 -4.45
N GLY A 48 -2.21 0.61 -5.26
CA GLY A 48 -1.26 -0.48 -5.43
C GLY A 48 -0.43 -0.77 -4.16
N LEU A 49 -0.17 0.23 -3.32
CA LEU A 49 0.43 0.00 -2.00
C LEU A 49 -0.53 -0.77 -1.08
N ILE A 50 -1.81 -0.40 -1.05
CA ILE A 50 -2.84 -1.10 -0.25
C ILE A 50 -2.96 -2.54 -0.72
N ASP A 51 -2.96 -2.79 -2.03
CA ASP A 51 -3.03 -4.13 -2.59
C ASP A 51 -1.83 -4.98 -2.14
N ARG A 52 -0.60 -4.45 -2.22
CA ARG A 52 0.60 -5.12 -1.70
C ARG A 52 0.54 -5.42 -0.21
N ILE A 53 0.02 -4.49 0.60
CA ILE A 53 -0.20 -4.73 2.04
C ILE A 53 -1.19 -5.89 2.20
N ARG A 54 -2.30 -5.89 1.46
CA ARG A 54 -3.28 -6.98 1.53
C ARG A 54 -2.68 -8.31 1.11
N GLU A 55 -1.87 -8.36 0.06
CA GLU A 55 -1.17 -9.57 -0.38
C GLU A 55 -0.17 -10.08 0.67
N ALA A 56 0.64 -9.19 1.25
CA ALA A 56 1.64 -9.54 2.26
C ALA A 56 1.04 -10.09 3.56
N PHE A 57 -0.15 -9.59 3.94
CA PHE A 57 -0.84 -9.98 5.18
C PHE A 57 -2.05 -10.87 4.96
N THR A 58 -2.35 -11.26 3.72
CA THR A 58 -3.32 -12.32 3.44
C THR A 58 -2.65 -13.64 3.83
N PRO A 59 -3.17 -14.36 4.83
CA PRO A 59 -2.67 -15.69 5.14
C PRO A 59 -2.88 -16.54 3.89
N GLN A 60 -1.77 -16.93 3.27
CA GLN A 60 -1.78 -17.91 2.20
C GLN A 60 -2.42 -19.16 2.79
N VAL A 61 -3.69 -19.42 2.44
CA VAL A 61 -4.33 -20.70 2.72
C VAL A 61 -3.55 -21.73 1.89
N ARG A 62 -2.51 -22.30 2.50
CA ARG A 62 -1.81 -23.48 1.98
C ARG A 62 -2.78 -24.64 2.10
N THR A 63 -3.60 -24.87 1.08
CA THR A 63 -4.19 -26.19 0.88
C THR A 63 -3.06 -27.16 0.59
N ALA A 64 -2.83 -28.05 1.56
CA ALA A 64 -1.97 -29.21 1.47
C ALA A 64 -2.57 -30.26 0.52
#